data_AF-A0A8X6J1W5-F1
#
_entry.id   AF-A0A8X6J1W5-F1
#
_cell.length_a   1.000
_cell.length_b   1.000
_cell.length_c   1.000
_cell.angle_alpha   90.00
_cell.angle_beta   90.00
_cell.angle_gamma   90.00
#
_symmetry.space_group_name_H-M   'P 1'
#
loop_
_entity.id
_entity.type
_entity.pdbx_description
1 polymer ?
#
loop_
_entity_poly.entity_id
_entity_poly.type
_entity_poly.pdbx_seq_one_letter_code
_entity_poly.pdbx_strand_id
1 'polypeptide(L)'
;MKNKWVQVKSANQDQSNADELDFMDKPTKKKDFEFYCVVDGKLCKLEINKNENPCEVASKFIADHKLDPSYLNDIQNYIVKNCDAYLPPGRNAFFPSDKYYTYLNADIRAVKVKLLEFTNFVQKSQHVPPANIEMLALLANFPDEVTEEQMQSLDTIITWNDEYLFPALDLLRLAVRCKGVGARVGNVTFINNLLQILRSTKIVINRVSVIKIFCNLFEVKECLELMITNQEKILDTVKETLFASHKVEKANSSLILNYSVAAYSGLPVNIYIESYCVNV
;
A
#
# COMPACT_ATOMS: atom_id res chain seq x y z
N MET A 1 -10.74 -27.03 -3.50
CA MET A 1 -11.50 -26.00 -4.24
C MET A 1 -11.45 -24.72 -3.43
N LYS A 2 -11.20 -23.56 -4.05
CA LYS A 2 -11.06 -22.28 -3.34
C LYS A 2 -12.46 -21.80 -2.91
N ASN A 3 -12.69 -21.69 -1.61
CA ASN A 3 -13.94 -21.21 -1.04
C ASN A 3 -14.16 -19.74 -1.44
N LYS A 4 -15.33 -19.43 -2.01
CA LYS A 4 -15.67 -18.11 -2.55
C LYS A 4 -16.65 -17.43 -1.59
N TRP A 5 -16.12 -16.60 -0.72
CA TRP A 5 -16.88 -15.79 0.23
C TRP A 5 -17.35 -14.51 -0.48
N VAL A 6 -18.66 -14.24 -0.50
CA VAL A 6 -19.23 -13.06 -1.18
C VAL A 6 -20.08 -12.27 -0.19
N GLN A 7 -19.65 -11.06 0.13
CA GLN A 7 -20.41 -10.10 0.92
C GLN A 7 -21.52 -9.49 0.04
N VAL A 8 -22.78 -9.59 0.47
CA VAL A 8 -23.91 -9.10 -0.34
C VAL A 8 -24.51 -7.80 0.21
N LYS A 9 -24.50 -7.54 1.53
CA LYS A 9 -24.95 -6.26 2.11
C LYS A 9 -24.23 -5.92 3.42
N SER A 10 -24.03 -4.62 3.67
CA SER A 10 -23.75 -4.04 4.99
C SER A 10 -24.99 -3.23 5.39
N ALA A 11 -25.45 -3.37 6.64
CA ALA A 11 -26.59 -2.60 7.13
C ALA A 11 -26.14 -1.15 7.42
N ASN A 12 -25.98 -0.37 6.35
CA ASN A 12 -26.09 1.08 6.32
C ASN A 12 -26.21 1.52 4.86
N GLN A 13 -27.43 1.46 4.33
CA GLN A 13 -27.91 2.31 3.24
C GLN A 13 -29.43 2.12 3.12
N ASP A 14 -30.17 3.15 3.53
CA ASP A 14 -31.60 3.30 3.26
C ASP A 14 -31.84 3.50 1.75
N GLN A 15 -32.81 2.77 1.19
CA GLN A 15 -33.96 3.33 0.44
C GLN A 15 -34.90 2.23 -0.12
N SER A 16 -36.13 2.25 0.40
CA SER A 16 -37.47 2.13 -0.22
C SER A 16 -37.80 1.19 -1.39
N ASN A 17 -38.93 0.48 -1.17
CA ASN A 17 -39.98 -0.04 -2.08
C ASN A 17 -39.60 -1.20 -3.02
N ALA A 18 -40.42 -2.23 -3.27
CA ALA A 18 -41.63 -2.81 -2.66
C ALA A 18 -41.77 -4.19 -3.36
N ASP A 19 -42.18 -5.23 -2.63
CA ASP A 19 -43.25 -6.16 -3.04
C ASP A 19 -43.34 -7.34 -2.07
N GLU A 20 -44.56 -7.51 -1.57
CA GLU A 20 -45.02 -8.40 -0.51
C GLU A 20 -45.11 -9.86 -1.00
N LEU A 21 -44.55 -10.78 -0.23
CA LEU A 21 -45.02 -12.17 -0.16
C LEU A 21 -45.05 -12.57 1.32
N ASP A 22 -46.27 -12.68 1.82
CA ASP A 22 -46.65 -12.92 3.20
C ASP A 22 -46.28 -14.35 3.63
N PHE A 23 -45.41 -14.48 4.62
CA PHE A 23 -45.27 -15.67 5.45
C PHE A 23 -45.19 -15.20 6.90
N MET A 24 -46.26 -15.50 7.65
CA MET A 24 -46.34 -15.37 9.09
C MET A 24 -45.24 -16.18 9.76
N ASP A 25 -44.23 -15.50 10.33
CA ASP A 25 -43.38 -16.05 11.38
C ASP A 25 -42.94 -14.96 12.37
N LYS A 26 -42.87 -15.35 13.65
CA LYS A 26 -42.70 -14.54 14.87
C LYS A 26 -41.69 -13.38 14.76
N PRO A 27 -41.79 -12.31 15.57
CA PRO A 27 -40.85 -11.19 15.55
C PRO A 27 -39.46 -11.65 16.03
N THR A 28 -38.65 -12.20 15.13
CA THR A 28 -37.24 -12.45 15.36
C THR A 28 -36.55 -11.11 15.40
N LYS A 29 -36.10 -10.73 16.60
CA LYS A 29 -35.30 -9.54 16.88
C LYS A 29 -34.16 -9.48 15.86
N LYS A 30 -34.17 -8.46 15.00
CA LYS A 30 -33.18 -8.26 13.92
C LYS A 30 -31.77 -8.27 14.53
N LYS A 31 -30.91 -9.15 14.02
CA LYS A 31 -29.51 -9.28 14.45
C LYS A 31 -28.68 -8.10 13.93
N ASP A 32 -27.62 -7.71 14.65
CA ASP A 32 -26.78 -6.55 14.26
C ASP A 32 -26.04 -6.78 12.94
N PHE A 33 -25.63 -8.02 12.67
CA PHE A 33 -24.95 -8.41 11.44
C PHE A 33 -25.58 -9.67 10.84
N GLU A 34 -25.66 -9.69 9.51
CA GLU A 34 -26.20 -10.78 8.71
C GLU A 34 -25.30 -11.01 7.49
N PHE A 35 -24.85 -12.25 7.31
CA PHE A 35 -23.95 -12.65 6.23
C PHE A 35 -24.51 -13.86 5.49
N TYR A 36 -24.23 -13.95 4.18
CA TYR A 36 -24.57 -15.11 3.37
C TYR A 36 -23.29 -15.72 2.82
N CYS A 37 -23.16 -17.04 2.88
CA CYS A 37 -22.01 -17.76 2.36
C CYS A 37 -22.45 -19.04 1.63
N VAL A 38 -21.69 -19.45 0.63
CA VAL A 38 -21.91 -20.72 -0.07
C VAL A 38 -20.86 -21.72 0.43
N VAL A 39 -21.29 -22.71 1.19
CA VAL A 39 -20.44 -23.80 1.71
C VAL A 39 -20.95 -25.11 1.13
N ASP A 40 -20.07 -25.87 0.49
CA ASP A 40 -20.41 -27.14 -0.19
C ASP A 40 -21.59 -27.02 -1.17
N GLY A 41 -21.70 -25.88 -1.86
CA GLY A 41 -22.77 -25.60 -2.83
C GLY A 41 -24.10 -25.17 -2.22
N LYS A 42 -24.19 -25.05 -0.89
CA LYS A 42 -25.40 -24.60 -0.16
C LYS A 42 -25.24 -23.16 0.30
N LEU A 43 -26.25 -22.32 0.03
CA LEU A 43 -26.34 -20.97 0.59
C LEU A 43 -26.75 -21.06 2.07
N CYS A 44 -25.89 -20.58 2.95
CA CYS A 44 -26.08 -20.54 4.38
C CYS A 44 -26.10 -19.09 4.88
N LYS A 45 -26.94 -18.83 5.89
CA LYS A 45 -27.12 -17.51 6.51
C LYS A 45 -26.47 -17.51 7.89
N LEU A 46 -25.53 -16.60 8.12
CA LEU A 46 -24.84 -16.42 9.39
C LEU A 46 -25.28 -15.11 10.01
N GLU A 47 -25.77 -15.15 11.25
CA GLU A 47 -26.26 -13.97 11.96
C GLU A 47 -25.57 -13.83 13.31
N ILE A 48 -25.20 -12.60 13.69
CA ILE A 48 -24.52 -12.30 14.94
C ILE A 48 -24.85 -10.90 15.44
N ASN A 49 -25.11 -10.75 16.74
CA ASN A 49 -25.20 -9.45 17.43
C ASN A 49 -23.81 -8.92 17.79
N LYS A 50 -23.65 -7.67 18.21
CA LYS A 50 -22.36 -7.10 18.66
C LYS A 50 -21.80 -7.70 19.95
N ASN A 51 -22.61 -8.45 20.70
CA ASN A 51 -22.30 -8.95 22.04
C ASN A 51 -22.23 -10.49 22.15
N GLU A 52 -22.27 -11.22 21.03
CA GLU A 52 -22.25 -12.68 20.98
C GLU A 52 -20.84 -13.21 20.71
N ASN A 53 -20.43 -14.33 21.32
CA ASN A 53 -19.07 -14.84 21.12
C ASN A 53 -18.90 -15.40 19.69
N PRO A 54 -17.91 -14.96 18.88
CA PRO A 54 -17.68 -15.47 17.52
C PRO A 54 -17.46 -16.98 17.43
N CYS A 55 -16.80 -17.57 18.43
CA CYS A 55 -16.53 -19.01 18.47
C CYS A 55 -17.83 -19.80 18.71
N GLU A 56 -18.69 -19.32 19.60
CA GLU A 56 -19.98 -19.94 19.89
C GLU A 56 -20.92 -19.83 18.68
N VAL A 57 -20.95 -18.67 18.01
CA VAL A 57 -21.74 -18.46 16.79
C VAL A 57 -21.22 -19.32 15.64
N ALA A 58 -19.90 -19.40 15.44
CA ALA A 58 -19.30 -20.28 14.43
C ALA A 58 -19.61 -21.76 14.70
N SER A 59 -19.50 -22.20 15.96
CA SER A 59 -19.82 -23.58 16.36
C SER A 59 -21.29 -23.91 16.14
N LYS A 60 -22.19 -23.00 16.52
CA LYS A 60 -23.63 -23.15 16.30
C LYS A 60 -23.97 -23.18 14.81
N PHE A 61 -23.39 -22.27 14.02
CA PHE A 61 -23.58 -22.22 12.57
C PHE A 61 -23.14 -23.54 11.89
N ILE A 62 -22.02 -24.12 12.30
CA ILE A 62 -21.56 -25.43 11.80
C ILE A 62 -22.58 -26.53 12.16
N ALA A 63 -23.06 -26.55 13.40
CA ALA A 63 -24.04 -27.54 13.85
C ALA A 63 -25.38 -27.41 13.11
N ASP A 64 -25.92 -26.18 13.00
CA ASP A 64 -27.20 -25.88 12.37
C ASP A 64 -27.20 -26.22 10.86
N HIS A 65 -26.06 -25.98 10.19
CA HIS A 65 -25.91 -26.26 8.76
C HIS A 65 -25.31 -27.63 8.44
N LYS A 66 -24.99 -28.45 9.46
CA LYS A 66 -24.35 -29.78 9.36
C LYS A 66 -23.04 -29.74 8.55
N LEU A 67 -22.22 -28.74 8.81
CA LEU A 67 -20.92 -28.55 8.15
C LEU A 67 -19.81 -29.32 8.88
N ASP A 68 -18.67 -29.49 8.21
CA ASP A 68 -17.48 -30.09 8.82
C ASP A 68 -16.91 -29.17 9.93
N PRO A 69 -16.56 -29.69 11.12
CA PRO A 69 -15.87 -28.93 12.16
C PRO A 69 -14.57 -28.25 11.71
N SER A 70 -13.92 -28.71 10.63
CA SER A 70 -12.74 -28.06 10.05
C SER A 70 -12.99 -26.60 9.65
N TYR A 71 -14.24 -26.22 9.37
CA TYR A 71 -14.61 -24.86 9.00
C TYR A 71 -14.66 -23.88 10.19
N LEU A 72 -14.48 -24.35 11.43
CA LEU A 72 -14.63 -23.53 12.64
C LEU A 72 -13.72 -22.30 12.62
N ASN A 73 -12.43 -22.49 12.35
CA ASN A 73 -11.47 -21.38 12.30
C ASN A 73 -11.76 -20.41 11.15
N ASP A 74 -12.16 -20.92 9.98
CA ASP A 74 -12.47 -20.07 8.81
C ASP A 74 -13.69 -19.21 9.06
N ILE A 75 -14.76 -19.79 9.64
CA ILE A 75 -15.99 -19.07 9.96
C ILE A 75 -15.75 -18.09 11.11
N GLN A 76 -14.98 -18.47 12.13
CA GLN A 76 -14.62 -17.57 13.23
C GLN A 76 -13.80 -16.37 12.71
N ASN A 77 -12.77 -16.61 11.90
CA ASN A 77 -11.98 -15.56 11.27
C ASN A 77 -12.84 -14.66 10.38
N TYR A 78 -13.81 -15.24 9.67
CA TYR A 78 -14.76 -14.48 8.87
C TYR A 78 -15.65 -13.57 9.74
N ILE A 79 -16.19 -14.07 10.85
CA ILE A 79 -16.97 -13.26 11.79
C ILE A 79 -16.13 -12.13 12.34
N VAL A 80 -14.94 -12.42 12.89
CA VAL A 80 -14.04 -11.40 13.47
C VAL A 80 -13.62 -10.35 12.45
N LYS A 81 -13.35 -10.76 11.21
CA LYS A 81 -12.97 -9.86 10.12
C LYS A 81 -14.09 -8.92 9.69
N ASN A 82 -15.34 -9.37 9.74
CA ASN A 82 -16.48 -8.62 9.22
C ASN A 82 -17.32 -7.94 10.32
N CYS A 83 -17.00 -8.18 11.59
CA CYS A 83 -17.65 -7.57 12.74
C CYS A 83 -16.61 -6.83 13.58
N ASP A 84 -16.53 -5.51 13.42
CA ASP A 84 -15.55 -4.63 14.11
C ASP A 84 -15.55 -4.76 15.64
N ALA A 85 -16.65 -5.22 16.24
CA ALA A 85 -16.82 -5.41 17.68
C ALA A 85 -15.96 -6.55 18.28
N TYR A 86 -15.42 -7.46 17.45
CA TYR A 86 -14.68 -8.65 17.91
C TYR A 86 -13.19 -8.62 17.64
N LEU A 87 -12.68 -7.48 17.20
CA LEU A 87 -11.25 -7.33 17.03
C LEU A 87 -10.60 -7.39 18.42
N PRO A 88 -9.49 -8.13 18.58
CA PRO A 88 -8.76 -8.16 19.84
C PRO A 88 -8.51 -6.74 20.35
N PRO A 89 -8.50 -6.50 21.67
CA PRO A 89 -8.18 -5.18 22.21
C PRO A 89 -6.88 -4.67 21.58
N GLY A 90 -6.95 -3.50 20.94
CA GLY A 90 -5.84 -2.93 20.16
C GLY A 90 -5.86 -3.19 18.65
N ARG A 91 -6.90 -3.82 18.09
CA ARG A 91 -7.10 -3.97 16.64
C ARG A 91 -8.40 -3.32 16.17
N ASN A 92 -8.38 -2.75 14.96
CA ASN A 92 -9.55 -2.24 14.25
C ASN A 92 -9.44 -2.60 12.74
N ALA A 93 -10.45 -2.25 11.93
CA ALA A 93 -10.45 -2.54 10.49
C ALA A 93 -9.26 -1.92 9.71
N PHE A 94 -8.54 -0.97 10.31
CA PHE A 94 -7.43 -0.25 9.71
C PHE A 94 -6.06 -0.69 10.26
N PHE A 95 -5.98 -1.16 11.51
CA PHE A 95 -4.72 -1.44 12.20
C PHE A 95 -4.77 -2.68 13.11
N PRO A 96 -3.64 -3.38 13.28
CA PRO A 96 -2.36 -3.18 12.60
C PRO A 96 -2.42 -3.67 11.15
N SER A 97 -1.78 -2.93 10.23
CA SER A 97 -1.59 -3.38 8.84
C SER A 97 -0.42 -4.35 8.77
N ASP A 98 -0.57 -5.40 7.97
CA ASP A 98 0.48 -6.38 7.63
C ASP A 98 1.10 -6.12 6.24
N LYS A 99 0.64 -5.06 5.55
CA LYS A 99 1.10 -4.68 4.22
C LYS A 99 1.65 -3.27 4.20
N TYR A 100 2.77 -3.11 3.51
CA TYR A 100 3.34 -1.81 3.20
C TYR A 100 2.43 -1.04 2.24
N TYR A 101 2.31 0.25 2.48
CA TYR A 101 1.66 1.19 1.59
C TYR A 101 2.59 1.55 0.43
N THR A 102 2.06 1.43 -0.80
CA THR A 102 2.82 1.68 -2.04
C THR A 102 2.05 2.63 -2.97
N TYR A 103 2.78 3.48 -3.69
CA TYR A 103 2.25 4.39 -4.69
C TYR A 103 2.32 3.78 -6.09
N LEU A 104 1.20 3.23 -6.54
CA LEU A 104 1.12 2.48 -7.81
C LEU A 104 0.55 3.31 -8.97
N ASN A 105 -0.38 4.23 -8.68
CA ASN A 105 -1.10 4.97 -9.71
C ASN A 105 -0.15 5.90 -10.49
N ALA A 106 -0.07 5.73 -11.80
CA ALA A 106 0.72 6.57 -12.69
C ALA A 106 0.16 6.52 -14.11
N ASP A 107 0.22 7.65 -14.83
CA ASP A 107 0.02 7.65 -16.28
C ASP A 107 1.39 7.57 -16.96
N ILE A 108 1.81 6.36 -17.31
CA ILE A 108 3.12 6.10 -17.94
C ILE A 108 3.26 6.83 -19.27
N ARG A 109 2.14 7.05 -19.99
CA ARG A 109 2.17 7.81 -21.24
C ARG A 109 2.50 9.27 -20.96
N ALA A 110 1.90 9.87 -19.93
CA ALA A 110 2.19 11.24 -19.54
C ALA A 110 3.64 11.41 -19.03
N VAL A 111 4.14 10.46 -18.22
CA VAL A 111 5.54 10.43 -17.77
C VAL A 111 6.48 10.38 -18.97
N LYS A 112 6.21 9.48 -19.92
CA LYS A 112 7.02 9.34 -21.14
C LYS A 112 7.04 10.63 -21.97
N VAL A 113 5.87 11.23 -22.22
CA VAL A 113 5.76 12.50 -22.96
C VAL A 113 6.61 13.57 -22.28
N LYS A 114 6.58 13.66 -20.94
CA LYS A 114 7.39 14.64 -20.21
C LYS A 114 8.89 14.34 -20.23
N LEU A 115 9.32 13.08 -20.17
CA LEU A 115 10.73 12.72 -20.35
C LEU A 115 11.24 13.13 -21.74
N LEU A 116 10.46 12.85 -22.80
CA LEU A 116 10.81 13.23 -24.17
C LEU A 116 10.88 14.76 -24.34
N GLU A 117 9.91 15.48 -23.78
CA GLU A 117 9.89 16.94 -23.80
C GLU A 117 11.14 17.51 -23.10
N PHE A 118 11.43 17.03 -21.89
CA PHE A 118 12.49 17.56 -21.02
C PHE A 118 13.91 17.24 -21.48
N THR A 119 14.07 16.19 -22.29
CA THR A 119 15.35 15.89 -22.96
C THR A 119 15.88 17.09 -23.75
N ASN A 120 14.99 17.92 -24.32
CA ASN A 120 15.41 19.10 -25.09
C ASN A 120 15.93 20.26 -24.24
N PHE A 121 15.69 20.23 -22.92
CA PHE A 121 16.05 21.32 -22.00
C PHE A 121 17.25 21.00 -21.11
N VAL A 122 17.67 19.73 -21.05
CA VAL A 122 18.84 19.30 -20.29
C VAL A 122 20.13 19.39 -21.11
N GLN A 123 21.27 19.33 -20.43
CA GLN A 123 22.59 19.37 -21.06
C GLN A 123 22.76 18.21 -22.03
N LYS A 124 23.47 18.41 -23.15
CA LYS A 124 23.71 17.36 -24.16
C LYS A 124 24.34 16.08 -23.60
N SER A 125 25.17 16.19 -22.57
CA SER A 125 25.77 15.05 -21.86
C SER A 125 24.74 14.18 -21.12
N GLN A 126 23.56 14.72 -20.83
CA GLN A 126 22.45 14.06 -20.13
C GLN A 126 21.29 13.69 -21.06
N HIS A 127 21.51 13.77 -22.39
CA HIS A 127 20.49 13.40 -23.37
C HIS A 127 20.33 11.89 -23.40
N VAL A 128 19.09 11.43 -23.26
CA VAL A 128 18.71 10.03 -23.45
C VAL A 128 17.95 9.92 -24.76
N PRO A 129 18.35 9.05 -25.70
CA PRO A 129 17.67 8.89 -26.98
C PRO A 129 16.18 8.54 -26.80
N PRO A 130 15.29 8.99 -27.70
CA PRO A 130 13.86 8.66 -27.61
C PRO A 130 13.56 7.16 -27.51
N ALA A 131 14.29 6.33 -28.26
CA ALA A 131 14.16 4.87 -28.19
C ALA A 131 14.49 4.33 -26.78
N ASN A 132 15.50 4.91 -26.12
CA ASN A 132 15.89 4.53 -24.77
C ASN A 132 14.86 4.98 -23.72
N ILE A 133 14.21 6.13 -23.94
CA ILE A 133 13.08 6.56 -23.10
C ILE A 133 11.88 5.61 -23.24
N GLU A 134 11.60 5.11 -24.46
CA GLU A 134 10.57 4.08 -24.67
C GLU A 134 10.91 2.79 -23.91
N MET A 135 12.16 2.33 -23.98
CA MET A 135 12.63 1.16 -23.23
C MET A 135 12.59 1.36 -21.70
N LEU A 136 12.92 2.56 -21.23
CA LEU A 136 12.84 2.93 -19.81
C LEU A 136 11.41 2.85 -19.27
N ALA A 137 10.43 3.32 -20.04
CA ALA A 137 9.03 3.30 -19.63
C ALA A 137 8.51 1.87 -19.36
N LEU A 138 9.11 0.85 -19.97
CA LEU A 138 8.77 -0.55 -19.74
C LEU A 138 9.08 -1.02 -18.31
N LEU A 139 10.02 -0.37 -17.60
CA LEU A 139 10.34 -0.70 -16.21
C LEU A 139 9.14 -0.53 -15.27
N ALA A 140 8.17 0.32 -15.63
CA ALA A 140 6.93 0.49 -14.88
C ALA A 140 6.02 -0.76 -14.89
N ASN A 141 6.30 -1.73 -15.77
CA ASN A 141 5.58 -2.99 -15.87
C ASN A 141 6.30 -4.16 -15.16
N PHE A 142 7.38 -3.89 -14.43
CA PHE A 142 8.14 -4.89 -13.65
C PHE A 142 8.63 -6.08 -14.51
N PRO A 143 9.42 -5.83 -15.56
CA PRO A 143 9.98 -6.92 -16.37
C PRO A 143 10.88 -7.81 -15.52
N ASP A 144 11.00 -9.08 -15.91
CA ASP A 144 11.88 -10.04 -15.24
C ASP A 144 13.37 -9.69 -15.44
N GLU A 145 13.71 -9.16 -16.62
CA GLU A 145 15.06 -8.74 -16.98
C GLU A 145 15.14 -7.23 -17.15
N VAL A 146 16.26 -6.66 -16.68
CA VAL A 146 16.58 -5.23 -16.79
C VAL A 146 17.92 -5.09 -17.48
N THR A 147 17.95 -4.37 -18.60
CA THR A 147 19.15 -4.22 -19.42
C THR A 147 20.10 -3.17 -18.85
N GLU A 148 21.39 -3.27 -19.20
CA GLU A 148 22.38 -2.24 -18.85
C GLU A 148 22.01 -0.87 -19.43
N GLU A 149 21.48 -0.85 -20.65
CA GLU A 149 21.06 0.37 -21.34
C GLU A 149 19.89 1.06 -20.61
N GLN A 150 18.93 0.29 -20.10
CA GLN A 150 17.86 0.81 -19.25
C GLN A 150 18.44 1.42 -17.96
N MET A 151 19.38 0.76 -17.30
CA MET A 151 19.98 1.27 -16.07
C MET A 151 20.83 2.53 -16.29
N GLN A 152 21.65 2.56 -17.35
CA GLN A 152 22.42 3.76 -17.72
C GLN A 152 21.51 4.95 -18.05
N SER A 153 20.41 4.68 -18.75
CA SER A 153 19.41 5.71 -19.07
C SER A 153 18.71 6.19 -17.79
N LEU A 154 18.40 5.29 -16.86
CA LEU A 154 17.80 5.62 -15.56
C LEU A 154 18.74 6.49 -14.72
N ASP A 155 20.00 6.08 -14.59
CA ASP A 155 21.05 6.83 -13.91
C ASP A 155 21.24 8.23 -14.50
N THR A 156 21.10 8.36 -15.82
CA THR A 156 21.18 9.65 -16.49
C THR A 156 20.00 10.55 -16.13
N ILE A 157 18.76 10.08 -16.29
CA ILE A 157 17.57 10.94 -16.09
C ILE A 157 17.38 11.39 -14.63
N ILE A 158 17.87 10.62 -13.65
CA ILE A 158 17.78 11.02 -12.23
C ILE A 158 18.82 12.06 -11.82
N THR A 159 19.73 12.45 -12.72
CA THR A 159 20.71 13.53 -12.50
C THR A 159 20.29 14.86 -13.14
N TRP A 160 19.12 14.91 -13.78
CA TRP A 160 18.60 16.13 -14.39
C TRP A 160 18.38 17.24 -13.36
N ASN A 161 18.45 18.49 -13.82
CA ASN A 161 18.19 19.66 -12.98
C ASN A 161 16.78 19.63 -12.36
N ASP A 162 16.62 20.32 -11.23
CA ASP A 162 15.43 20.25 -10.37
C ASP A 162 14.13 20.50 -11.15
N GLU A 163 14.13 21.47 -12.07
CA GLU A 163 12.99 21.86 -12.90
C GLU A 163 12.47 20.74 -13.82
N TYR A 164 13.35 19.81 -14.18
CA TYR A 164 13.08 18.73 -15.13
C TYR A 164 13.07 17.34 -14.50
N LEU A 165 13.34 17.24 -13.20
CA LEU A 165 13.60 15.97 -12.53
C LEU A 165 12.32 15.16 -12.20
N PHE A 166 11.17 15.82 -12.04
CA PHE A 166 9.95 15.14 -11.57
C PHE A 166 9.50 13.92 -12.41
N PRO A 167 9.52 13.91 -13.76
CA PRO A 167 9.09 12.72 -14.50
C PRO A 167 10.08 11.56 -14.33
N ALA A 168 11.36 11.84 -14.12
CA ALA A 168 12.35 10.81 -13.83
C ALA A 168 12.10 10.17 -12.47
N LEU A 169 11.80 10.97 -11.45
CA LEU A 169 11.42 10.47 -10.12
C LEU A 169 10.08 9.72 -10.14
N ASP A 170 9.11 10.16 -10.95
CA ASP A 170 7.80 9.52 -11.09
C ASP A 170 7.89 8.16 -11.81
N LEU A 171 8.85 8.01 -12.75
CA LEU A 171 9.21 6.70 -13.30
C LEU A 171 9.97 5.86 -12.28
N LEU A 172 10.99 6.42 -11.62
CA LEU A 172 11.84 5.71 -10.68
C LEU A 172 11.02 5.08 -9.55
N ARG A 173 10.02 5.79 -8.99
CA ARG A 173 9.18 5.20 -7.92
C ARG A 173 8.50 3.90 -8.34
N LEU A 174 8.18 3.73 -9.62
CA LEU A 174 7.62 2.48 -10.12
C LEU A 174 8.75 1.49 -10.36
N ALA A 175 9.79 1.92 -11.09
CA ALA A 175 10.90 1.06 -11.49
C ALA A 175 11.59 0.36 -10.31
N VAL A 176 11.74 1.00 -9.15
CA VAL A 176 12.38 0.38 -7.96
C VAL A 176 11.67 -0.88 -7.45
N ARG A 177 10.41 -1.12 -7.85
CA ARG A 177 9.67 -2.34 -7.51
C ARG A 177 10.03 -3.54 -8.40
N CYS A 178 10.71 -3.30 -9.53
CA CYS A 178 11.28 -4.37 -10.34
C CYS A 178 12.49 -4.95 -9.60
N LYS A 179 12.55 -6.28 -9.43
CA LYS A 179 13.66 -6.94 -8.73
C LYS A 179 15.02 -6.62 -9.34
N GLY A 180 15.10 -6.58 -10.68
CA GLY A 180 16.34 -6.25 -11.40
C GLY A 180 16.83 -4.82 -11.14
N VAL A 181 15.91 -3.86 -11.00
CA VAL A 181 16.25 -2.47 -10.62
C VAL A 181 16.62 -2.42 -9.14
N GLY A 182 15.79 -3.01 -8.26
CA GLY A 182 16.01 -3.04 -6.81
C GLY A 182 17.37 -3.60 -6.41
N ALA A 183 17.81 -4.69 -7.06
CA ALA A 183 19.13 -5.29 -6.84
C ALA A 183 20.30 -4.34 -7.19
N ARG A 184 20.12 -3.41 -8.14
CA ARG A 184 21.15 -2.47 -8.57
C ARG A 184 21.15 -1.18 -7.75
N VAL A 185 19.96 -0.65 -7.42
CA VAL A 185 19.81 0.58 -6.64
C VAL A 185 19.82 0.34 -5.12
N GLY A 186 19.84 -0.93 -4.69
CA GLY A 186 19.86 -1.38 -3.30
C GLY A 186 21.16 -1.07 -2.54
N ASN A 187 21.68 0.16 -2.64
CA ASN A 187 22.93 0.59 -2.04
C ASN A 187 22.81 1.95 -1.32
N VAL A 188 23.74 2.23 -0.41
CA VAL A 188 23.71 3.45 0.42
C VAL A 188 23.88 4.73 -0.41
N THR A 189 24.62 4.67 -1.53
CA THR A 189 24.83 5.82 -2.42
C THR A 189 23.51 6.28 -3.02
N PHE A 190 22.65 5.35 -3.44
CA PHE A 190 21.32 5.65 -3.94
C PHE A 190 20.45 6.35 -2.89
N ILE A 191 20.42 5.85 -1.65
CA ILE A 191 19.72 6.51 -0.54
C ILE A 191 20.26 7.93 -0.32
N ASN A 192 21.58 8.09 -0.29
CA ASN A 192 22.21 9.39 -0.10
C ASN A 192 21.83 10.38 -1.20
N ASN A 193 21.77 9.94 -2.45
CA ASN A 193 21.36 10.77 -3.58
C ASN A 193 19.90 11.22 -3.44
N LEU A 194 18.99 10.30 -3.08
CA LEU A 194 17.57 10.64 -2.84
C LEU A 194 17.41 11.63 -1.67
N LEU A 195 18.12 11.42 -0.56
CA LEU A 195 18.10 12.33 0.58
C LEU A 195 18.66 13.71 0.22
N GLN A 196 19.71 13.76 -0.59
CA GLN A 196 20.25 15.02 -1.09
C GLN A 196 19.20 15.77 -1.91
N ILE A 197 18.52 15.09 -2.85
CA ILE A 197 17.43 15.68 -3.64
C ILE A 197 16.34 16.22 -2.71
N LEU A 198 15.88 15.40 -1.74
CA LEU A 198 14.82 15.78 -0.80
C LEU A 198 15.17 17.06 -0.01
N ARG A 199 16.43 17.22 0.41
CA ARG A 199 16.92 18.41 1.12
C ARG A 199 17.08 19.63 0.24
N SER A 200 17.68 19.47 -0.94
CA SER A 200 18.09 20.60 -1.77
C SER A 200 16.97 21.15 -2.65
N THR A 201 16.04 20.30 -3.09
CA THR A 201 14.98 20.71 -4.00
C THR A 201 14.05 21.72 -3.36
N LYS A 202 13.72 22.77 -4.11
CA LYS A 202 12.66 23.72 -3.73
C LYS A 202 11.31 23.34 -4.35
N ILE A 203 11.30 22.33 -5.21
CA ILE A 203 10.14 21.88 -5.96
C ILE A 203 9.42 20.80 -5.15
N VAL A 204 8.22 21.13 -4.66
CA VAL A 204 7.41 20.26 -3.80
C VAL A 204 7.16 18.89 -4.45
N ILE A 205 6.94 18.83 -5.76
CA ILE A 205 6.68 17.56 -6.45
C ILE A 205 7.89 16.62 -6.43
N ASN A 206 9.12 17.14 -6.45
CA ASN A 206 10.33 16.33 -6.34
C ASN A 206 10.46 15.73 -4.94
N ARG A 207 10.20 16.53 -3.89
CA ARG A 207 10.15 16.02 -2.49
C ARG A 207 9.18 14.87 -2.34
N VAL A 208 7.94 15.10 -2.78
CA VAL A 208 6.87 14.09 -2.73
C VAL A 208 7.28 12.84 -3.50
N SER A 209 7.90 12.98 -4.68
CA SER A 209 8.30 11.83 -5.49
C SER A 209 9.42 11.02 -4.83
N VAL A 210 10.41 11.66 -4.20
CA VAL A 210 11.43 10.98 -3.40
C VAL A 210 10.81 10.18 -2.26
N ILE A 211 9.87 10.78 -1.50
CA ILE A 211 9.20 10.08 -0.40
C ILE A 211 8.39 8.89 -0.91
N LYS A 212 7.74 9.01 -2.07
CA LYS A 212 7.05 7.89 -2.74
C LYS A 212 8.00 6.78 -3.16
N ILE A 213 9.21 7.11 -3.63
CA ILE A 213 10.26 6.13 -3.91
C ILE A 213 10.59 5.36 -2.63
N PHE A 214 10.83 6.06 -1.52
CA PHE A 214 11.07 5.43 -0.22
C PHE A 214 9.93 4.50 0.19
N CYS A 215 8.66 4.87 0.03
CA CYS A 215 7.54 3.97 0.32
C CYS A 215 7.58 2.70 -0.53
N ASN A 216 7.86 2.81 -1.83
CA ASN A 216 7.85 1.67 -2.75
C ASN A 216 9.05 0.72 -2.57
N LEU A 217 10.16 1.21 -2.01
CA LEU A 217 11.33 0.37 -1.68
C LEU A 217 11.03 -0.70 -0.62
N PHE A 218 10.00 -0.53 0.21
CA PHE A 218 9.61 -1.55 1.21
C PHE A 218 9.07 -2.85 0.57
N GLU A 219 8.64 -2.83 -0.69
CA GLU A 219 8.06 -4.00 -1.35
C GLU A 219 9.09 -5.01 -1.85
N VAL A 220 10.33 -4.57 -2.08
CA VAL A 220 11.43 -5.41 -2.57
C VAL A 220 12.35 -5.75 -1.41
N LYS A 221 12.62 -7.04 -1.20
CA LYS A 221 13.33 -7.54 -0.01
C LYS A 221 14.71 -6.87 0.17
N GLU A 222 15.49 -6.81 -0.90
CA GLU A 222 16.83 -6.22 -0.91
C GLU A 222 16.79 -4.72 -0.57
N CYS A 223 15.75 -4.03 -1.02
CA CYS A 223 15.53 -2.62 -0.72
C CYS A 223 14.98 -2.40 0.69
N LEU A 224 14.17 -3.31 1.22
CA LEU A 224 13.66 -3.26 2.59
C LEU A 224 14.80 -3.27 3.60
N GLU A 225 15.77 -4.18 3.46
CA GLU A 225 16.97 -4.24 4.31
C GLU A 225 17.74 -2.90 4.31
N LEU A 226 17.84 -2.28 3.14
CA LEU A 226 18.44 -0.96 2.97
C LEU A 226 17.65 0.15 3.69
N MET A 227 16.32 0.13 3.61
CA MET A 227 15.44 1.08 4.30
C MET A 227 15.59 0.96 5.82
N ILE A 228 15.62 -0.26 6.36
CA ILE A 228 15.81 -0.51 7.80
C ILE A 228 17.20 -0.05 8.27
N THR A 229 18.24 -0.37 7.50
CA THR A 229 19.63 0.00 7.84
C THR A 229 19.85 1.51 7.86
N ASN A 230 19.14 2.26 7.02
CA ASN A 230 19.31 3.72 6.88
C ASN A 230 18.16 4.52 7.53
N GLN A 231 17.33 3.87 8.35
CA GLN A 231 16.09 4.44 8.86
C GLN A 231 16.26 5.78 9.58
N GLU A 232 17.29 5.94 10.43
CA GLU A 232 17.51 7.17 11.19
C GLU A 232 17.77 8.35 10.24
N LYS A 233 18.70 8.16 9.30
CA LYS A 233 19.05 9.19 8.31
C LYS A 233 17.86 9.57 7.43
N ILE A 234 17.06 8.58 7.02
CA ILE A 234 15.88 8.81 6.19
C ILE A 234 14.84 9.62 6.96
N LEU A 235 14.52 9.19 8.19
CA LEU A 235 13.49 9.83 9.00
C LEU A 235 13.89 11.23 9.47
N ASP A 236 15.15 11.45 9.85
CA ASP A 236 15.66 12.79 10.17
C ASP A 236 15.49 13.75 9.00
N THR A 237 15.87 13.32 7.79
CA THR A 237 15.73 14.13 6.57
C THR A 237 14.25 14.39 6.23
N VAL A 238 13.40 13.40 6.42
CA VAL A 238 11.95 13.51 6.19
C VAL A 238 11.33 14.51 7.17
N LYS A 239 11.78 14.53 8.43
CA LYS A 239 11.36 15.49 9.46
C LYS A 239 11.79 16.92 9.11
N GLU A 240 13.01 17.12 8.62
CA GLU A 240 13.50 18.43 8.13
C GLU A 240 12.59 19.04 7.05
N THR A 241 11.90 18.19 6.27
CA THR A 241 11.07 18.63 5.13
C THR A 241 9.57 18.60 5.38
N LEU A 242 9.11 18.18 6.57
CA LEU A 242 7.71 17.90 6.91
C LEU A 242 6.76 19.04 6.55
N PHE A 243 7.12 20.27 6.93
CA PHE A 243 6.25 21.44 6.77
C PHE A 243 6.35 22.12 5.39
N ALA A 244 7.00 21.49 4.42
CA ALA A 244 7.16 22.07 3.08
C ALA A 244 5.83 22.23 2.33
N SER A 245 4.88 21.30 2.54
CA SER A 245 3.49 21.39 2.07
C SER A 245 2.65 20.25 2.65
N HIS A 246 1.31 20.39 2.61
CA HIS A 246 0.37 19.32 2.94
C HIS A 246 0.60 18.03 2.11
N LYS A 247 1.14 18.15 0.89
CA LYS A 247 1.43 16.99 0.03
C LYS A 247 2.64 16.20 0.54
N VAL A 248 3.65 16.92 1.04
CA VAL A 248 4.84 16.32 1.65
C VAL A 248 4.47 15.67 2.97
N GLU A 249 3.69 16.35 3.81
CA GLU A 249 3.15 15.78 5.05
C GLU A 249 2.41 14.47 4.81
N LYS A 250 1.48 14.43 3.85
CA LYS A 250 0.75 13.20 3.51
C LYS A 250 1.67 12.07 3.05
N ALA A 251 2.68 12.38 2.25
CA ALA A 251 3.65 11.39 1.79
C ALA A 251 4.53 10.86 2.94
N ASN A 252 4.94 11.75 3.85
CA ASN A 252 5.71 11.40 5.04
C ASN A 252 4.92 10.47 5.96
N SER A 253 3.63 10.76 6.18
CA SER A 253 2.75 9.88 6.97
C SER A 253 2.66 8.47 6.37
N SER A 254 2.64 8.33 5.05
CA SER A 254 2.69 7.03 4.38
C SER A 254 4.02 6.30 4.60
N LEU A 255 5.14 7.03 4.61
CA LEU A 255 6.46 6.43 4.89
C LEU A 255 6.58 5.98 6.35
N ILE A 256 6.13 6.81 7.30
CA ILE A 256 6.09 6.46 8.72
C ILE A 256 5.20 5.24 8.93
N LEU A 257 4.04 5.16 8.26
CA LEU A 257 3.18 3.98 8.28
C LEU A 257 3.93 2.71 7.85
N ASN A 258 4.76 2.77 6.81
CA ASN A 258 5.54 1.60 6.38
C ASN A 258 6.56 1.17 7.44
N TYR A 259 7.23 2.11 8.10
CA TYR A 259 8.09 1.75 9.22
C TYR A 259 7.31 1.18 10.41
N SER A 260 6.10 1.67 10.71
CA SER A 260 5.23 1.08 11.73
C SER A 260 4.84 -0.36 11.38
N VAL A 261 4.55 -0.65 10.10
CA VAL A 261 4.30 -2.01 9.61
C VAL A 261 5.54 -2.89 9.75
N ALA A 262 6.72 -2.36 9.44
CA ALA A 262 8.00 -3.08 9.60
C ALA A 262 8.26 -3.42 11.08
N ALA A 263 8.07 -2.45 11.98
CA ALA A 263 8.21 -2.63 13.42
C ALA A 263 7.22 -3.69 13.95
N TYR A 264 5.95 -3.61 13.53
CA TYR A 264 4.93 -4.58 13.87
C TYR A 264 5.26 -5.99 13.36
N SER A 265 5.95 -6.09 12.23
CA SER A 265 6.44 -7.35 11.65
C SER A 265 7.72 -7.87 12.31
N GLY A 266 8.23 -7.20 13.35
CA GLY A 266 9.40 -7.63 14.11
C GLY A 266 10.74 -7.17 13.55
N LEU A 267 10.76 -6.24 12.59
CA LEU A 267 12.01 -5.66 12.09
C LEU A 267 12.57 -4.63 13.08
N PRO A 268 13.91 -4.50 13.18
CA PRO A 268 14.55 -3.62 14.15
C PRO A 268 14.39 -2.15 13.75
N VAL A 269 13.27 -1.56 14.14
CA VAL A 269 12.90 -0.18 13.85
C VAL A 269 13.09 0.68 15.11
N ASN A 270 14.04 1.60 15.08
CA ASN A 270 14.40 2.49 16.18
C ASN A 270 13.68 3.84 16.05
N ILE A 271 12.35 3.82 16.06
CA ILE A 271 11.55 5.06 15.92
C ILE A 271 10.98 5.45 17.27
N TYR A 272 11.49 6.55 17.82
CA TYR A 272 10.80 7.28 18.87
C TYR A 272 9.68 8.08 18.24
N ILE A 273 8.48 7.49 18.08
CA ILE A 273 7.33 8.11 17.40
C ILE A 273 7.01 9.50 17.99
N GLU A 274 7.21 9.67 19.30
CA GLU A 274 7.07 10.95 20.00
C GLU A 274 7.91 12.08 19.37
N SER A 275 9.06 11.76 18.79
CA SER A 275 9.92 12.73 18.11
C SER A 275 9.41 13.16 16.72
N TYR A 276 8.41 12.48 16.17
CA TYR A 276 7.80 12.73 14.86
C TYR A 276 6.34 13.19 14.96
N CYS A 277 5.74 13.13 16.14
CA CYS A 277 4.49 13.82 16.43
C CYS A 277 4.74 15.33 16.32
N VAL A 278 3.97 16.02 15.48
CA VAL A 278 3.89 17.48 15.54
C VAL A 278 3.33 17.79 16.93
N ASN A 279 4.05 18.58 17.74
CA ASN A 279 3.65 18.95 19.10
C ASN A 279 2.13 19.18 19.19
N VAL A 280 1.48 18.42 20.07
CA VAL A 280 0.16 18.76 20.63
C VAL A 280 0.37 19.77 21.74
#